data_AF-A0A2E9CDL5-F1
#
_entry.id   AF-A0A2E9CDL5-F1
#
_cell.length_a   1.000
_cell.length_b   1.000
_cell.length_c   1.000
_cell.angle_alpha   90.00
_cell.angle_beta   90.00
_cell.angle_gamma   90.00
#
_symmetry.space_group_name_H-M   'P 1'
#
loop_
_entity.id
_entity.type
_entity.pdbx_description
1 polymer ?
#
loop_
_entity_poly.entity_id
_entity_poly.type
_entity_poly.pdbx_seq_one_letter_code
_entity_poly.pdbx_strand_id
1 'polypeptide(L)'
;MMVEGATREESIINFIDEMRVEKSGYTNQIGDEVNLKSTVNAMYAKSILKSEINNSLDLLYYFQSLQDETGGFAGDSDSPVDLESTIDAVYGLVFLDVNQSQFSNWKIYQYLNASSLNLLLTTLNATISINELTLSNLELWYDYLACSGILGVVPTFPIFELIDEIKKLQYANGSYFSLDHALLSVNILNILGEKPVDSDLAKKYILSHRTSDGAFSDKQNGSSSMEYTRKSLNALRSFMNLNTLDDKSSISRFIFNQQSSRSGLSEVNQIDVTIKSTLDGLLILSYLNELDELRSPDVVQEVGFITFSWISIITPIFLSVLWRLKNAR
;
A
#
# COMPACT_ATOMS: atom_id res chain seq x y z
N MET A 1 -29.75 -7.23 -23.33
CA MET A 1 -29.34 -5.88 -22.92
C MET A 1 -28.49 -6.09 -21.68
N MET A 2 -27.17 -6.16 -21.83
CA MET A 2 -26.27 -6.34 -20.69
C MET A 2 -26.12 -4.98 -20.02
N VAL A 3 -26.51 -4.89 -18.75
CA VAL A 3 -26.09 -3.79 -17.90
C VAL A 3 -24.60 -4.03 -17.66
N GLU A 4 -23.72 -3.16 -18.17
CA GLU A 4 -22.31 -3.18 -17.75
C GLU A 4 -22.29 -3.09 -16.23
N GLY A 5 -21.87 -4.17 -15.56
CA GLY A 5 -21.64 -4.14 -14.13
C GLY A 5 -20.45 -3.24 -13.85
N ALA A 6 -20.60 -2.34 -12.87
CA ALA A 6 -19.49 -1.49 -12.44
C ALA A 6 -18.27 -2.37 -12.09
N THR A 7 -17.09 -1.97 -12.56
CA THR A 7 -15.86 -2.72 -12.29
C THR A 7 -15.41 -2.54 -10.83
N ARG A 8 -14.46 -3.36 -10.39
CA ARG A 8 -13.83 -3.21 -9.07
C ARG A 8 -13.06 -1.90 -8.99
N GLU A 9 -12.38 -1.52 -10.07
CA GLU A 9 -11.69 -0.24 -10.21
C GLU A 9 -12.66 0.93 -10.02
N GLU A 10 -13.78 0.96 -10.74
CA GLU A 10 -14.80 2.02 -10.62
C GLU A 10 -15.39 2.09 -9.21
N SER A 11 -15.62 0.94 -8.58
CA SER A 11 -16.12 0.86 -7.21
C SER A 11 -15.16 1.48 -6.19
N ILE A 12 -13.84 1.25 -6.37
CA ILE A 12 -12.80 1.85 -5.54
C ILE A 12 -12.73 3.36 -5.77
N ILE A 13 -12.78 3.81 -7.02
CA ILE A 13 -12.75 5.24 -7.36
C ILE A 13 -13.93 5.97 -6.72
N ASN A 14 -15.15 5.43 -6.85
CA ASN A 14 -16.34 6.01 -6.25
C ASN A 14 -16.23 6.09 -4.73
N PHE A 15 -15.74 5.03 -4.07
CA PHE A 15 -15.47 5.05 -2.63
C PHE A 15 -14.51 6.16 -2.23
N ILE A 16 -13.38 6.31 -2.94
CA ILE A 16 -12.40 7.37 -2.65
C ILE A 16 -13.04 8.75 -2.85
N ASP A 17 -13.83 8.93 -3.89
CA ASP A 17 -14.54 10.20 -4.16
C ASP A 17 -15.56 10.54 -3.07
N GLU A 18 -16.26 9.56 -2.52
CA GLU A 18 -17.18 9.74 -1.39
C GLU A 18 -16.48 10.20 -0.11
N MET A 19 -15.18 9.90 0.08
CA MET A 19 -14.42 10.33 1.25
C MET A 19 -13.90 11.78 1.14
N ARG A 20 -14.10 12.44 0.00
CA ARG A 20 -13.69 13.83 -0.21
C ARG A 20 -14.60 14.78 0.55
N VAL A 21 -14.03 15.68 1.35
CA VAL A 21 -14.76 16.77 2.03
C VAL A 21 -14.43 18.11 1.37
N GLU A 22 -15.38 18.68 0.61
CA GLU A 22 -15.22 19.90 -0.20
C GLU A 22 -14.42 21.00 0.55
N LYS A 23 -13.48 21.66 -0.16
CA LYS A 23 -12.57 22.70 0.36
C LYS A 23 -11.55 22.27 1.42
N SER A 24 -11.60 21.03 1.90
CA SER A 24 -10.61 20.44 2.81
C SER A 24 -9.83 19.32 2.11
N GLY A 25 -9.68 18.16 2.75
CA GLY A 25 -9.03 16.95 2.24
C GLY A 25 -9.95 15.73 2.20
N TYR A 26 -9.42 14.56 2.56
CA TYR A 26 -10.17 13.31 2.65
C TYR A 26 -10.22 12.79 4.08
N THR A 27 -11.29 12.07 4.40
CA THR A 27 -11.42 11.28 5.63
C THR A 27 -10.91 9.85 5.39
N ASN A 28 -10.59 9.10 6.45
CA ASN A 28 -10.15 7.70 6.28
C ASN A 28 -11.34 6.76 5.97
N GLN A 29 -12.50 7.09 6.53
CA GLN A 29 -13.78 6.38 6.37
C GLN A 29 -14.92 7.39 6.56
N ILE A 30 -16.17 6.94 6.33
CA ILE A 30 -17.35 7.78 6.48
C ILE A 30 -17.51 8.20 7.94
N GLY A 31 -17.60 9.52 8.17
CA GLY A 31 -17.82 10.09 9.50
C GLY A 31 -16.54 10.40 10.29
N ASP A 32 -15.37 10.03 9.78
CA ASP A 32 -14.08 10.44 10.34
C ASP A 32 -13.80 11.92 10.08
N GLU A 33 -12.86 12.47 10.84
CA GLU A 33 -12.31 13.81 10.58
C GLU A 33 -11.33 13.80 9.40
N VAL A 34 -11.26 14.94 8.73
CA VAL A 34 -10.29 15.16 7.65
C VAL A 34 -8.90 15.28 8.26
N ASN A 35 -7.94 14.55 7.71
CA ASN A 35 -6.54 14.65 8.08
C ASN A 35 -5.63 14.51 6.86
N LEU A 36 -4.38 14.94 7.00
CA LEU A 36 -3.37 14.94 5.95
C LEU A 36 -3.03 13.53 5.46
N LYS A 37 -2.88 12.56 6.37
CA LYS A 37 -2.53 11.16 6.02
C LYS A 37 -3.56 10.54 5.08
N SER A 38 -4.83 10.63 5.45
CA SER A 38 -5.96 10.12 4.65
C SER A 38 -6.05 10.84 3.31
N THR A 39 -5.84 12.16 3.31
CA THR A 39 -5.79 12.97 2.09
C THR A 39 -4.72 12.48 1.11
N VAL A 40 -3.49 12.30 1.59
CA VAL A 40 -2.36 11.85 0.77
C VAL A 40 -2.55 10.41 0.32
N ASN A 41 -3.06 9.52 1.20
CA ASN A 41 -3.35 8.15 0.83
C ASN A 41 -4.41 8.05 -0.27
N ALA A 42 -5.45 8.90 -0.22
CA ALA A 42 -6.49 8.98 -1.25
C ALA A 42 -5.90 9.41 -2.59
N MET A 43 -5.06 10.44 -2.58
CA MET A 43 -4.39 10.97 -3.77
C MET A 43 -3.44 9.94 -4.36
N TYR A 44 -2.72 9.18 -3.53
CA TYR A 44 -1.86 8.10 -3.98
C TYR A 44 -2.67 6.96 -4.62
N ALA A 45 -3.77 6.55 -3.97
CA ALA A 45 -4.67 5.54 -4.53
C ALA A 45 -5.20 5.98 -5.91
N LYS A 46 -5.62 7.23 -6.06
CA LYS A 46 -6.03 7.80 -7.36
C LYS A 46 -4.91 7.81 -8.39
N SER A 47 -3.68 8.17 -7.99
CA SER A 47 -2.51 8.14 -8.87
C SER A 47 -2.22 6.72 -9.38
N ILE A 48 -2.31 5.69 -8.52
CA ILE A 48 -2.15 4.29 -8.91
C ILE A 48 -3.21 3.87 -9.93
N LEU A 49 -4.46 4.26 -9.69
CA LEU A 49 -5.61 3.97 -10.57
C LEU A 49 -5.62 4.84 -11.83
N LYS A 50 -4.74 5.85 -11.93
CA LYS A 50 -4.71 6.85 -12.99
C LYS A 50 -6.05 7.60 -13.12
N SER A 51 -6.71 7.85 -11.99
CA SER A 51 -7.94 8.65 -11.91
C SER A 51 -7.64 10.09 -11.52
N GLU A 52 -8.54 11.01 -11.89
CA GLU A 52 -8.34 12.45 -11.69
C GLU A 52 -8.43 12.84 -10.21
N ILE A 53 -7.50 13.70 -9.76
CA ILE A 53 -7.55 14.35 -8.46
C ILE A 53 -8.37 15.64 -8.59
N ASN A 54 -9.68 15.52 -8.39
CA ASN A 54 -10.62 16.63 -8.46
C ASN A 54 -10.30 17.73 -7.43
N ASN A 55 -10.54 18.98 -7.82
CA ASN A 55 -10.36 20.17 -6.96
C ASN A 55 -8.94 20.30 -6.38
N SER A 56 -7.94 20.06 -7.22
CA SER A 56 -6.51 20.16 -6.86
C SER A 56 -6.14 21.51 -6.23
N LEU A 57 -6.79 22.62 -6.63
CA LEU A 57 -6.57 23.94 -6.02
C LEU A 57 -7.04 24.00 -4.55
N ASP A 58 -8.19 23.40 -4.23
CA ASP A 58 -8.67 23.34 -2.85
C ASP A 58 -7.73 22.50 -1.98
N LEU A 59 -7.19 21.40 -2.52
CA LEU A 59 -6.19 20.59 -1.84
C LEU A 59 -4.89 21.37 -1.62
N LEU A 60 -4.44 22.18 -2.58
CA LEU A 60 -3.28 23.07 -2.37
C LEU A 60 -3.52 24.06 -1.24
N TYR A 61 -4.70 24.68 -1.17
CA TYR A 61 -5.05 25.58 -0.05
C TYR A 61 -5.14 24.84 1.28
N TYR A 62 -5.68 23.62 1.29
CA TYR A 62 -5.72 22.78 2.48
C TYR A 62 -4.30 22.49 3.00
N PHE A 63 -3.37 22.08 2.12
CA PHE A 63 -1.98 21.84 2.49
C PHE A 63 -1.32 23.11 3.01
N GLN A 64 -1.55 24.25 2.34
CA GLN A 64 -1.03 25.54 2.79
C GLN A 64 -1.53 25.93 4.19
N SER A 65 -2.78 25.56 4.54
CA SER A 65 -3.35 25.84 5.86
C SER A 65 -2.73 25.01 6.99
N LEU A 66 -2.14 23.86 6.66
CA LEU A 66 -1.46 22.97 7.60
C LEU A 66 0.02 23.30 7.79
N GLN A 67 0.58 24.17 6.94
CA GLN A 67 1.98 24.56 6.99
C GLN A 67 2.21 25.74 7.94
N ASP A 68 3.23 25.65 8.77
CA ASP A 68 3.66 26.76 9.63
C ASP A 68 4.84 27.56 9.04
N GLU A 69 5.32 28.55 9.81
CA GLU A 69 6.44 29.41 9.39
C GLU A 69 7.79 28.71 9.25
N THR A 70 7.95 27.52 9.86
CA THR A 70 9.15 26.69 9.76
C THR A 70 9.21 25.92 8.44
N GLY A 71 8.08 25.82 7.75
CA GLY A 71 7.90 25.02 6.53
C GLY A 71 7.46 23.58 6.81
N GLY A 72 7.33 23.18 8.07
CA GLY A 72 6.73 21.91 8.48
C GLY A 72 5.22 21.92 8.36
N PHE A 73 4.61 20.73 8.33
CA PHE A 73 3.17 20.53 8.24
C PHE A 73 2.64 19.78 9.45
N ALA A 74 1.43 20.12 9.86
CA ALA A 74 0.63 19.38 10.84
C ALA A 74 -0.26 18.34 10.16
N GLY A 75 -0.64 17.30 10.90
CA GLY A 75 -1.54 16.25 10.43
C GLY A 75 -2.99 16.74 10.25
N ASP A 76 -3.39 17.75 11.01
CA ASP A 76 -4.69 18.41 11.00
C ASP A 76 -4.54 19.85 11.55
N SER A 77 -5.64 20.61 11.64
CA SER A 77 -5.62 22.01 12.04
C SER A 77 -5.31 22.26 13.53
N ASP A 78 -5.47 21.25 14.38
CA ASP A 78 -5.31 21.36 15.84
C ASP A 78 -4.00 20.73 16.33
N SER A 79 -3.34 19.95 15.48
CA SER A 79 -2.08 19.27 15.75
C SER A 79 -0.85 20.18 15.52
N PRO A 80 0.25 19.98 16.26
CA PRO A 80 1.52 20.64 15.96
C PRO A 80 2.12 20.12 14.65
N VAL A 81 3.03 20.88 14.06
CA VAL A 81 3.82 20.38 12.92
C VAL A 81 4.75 19.26 13.37
N ASP A 82 4.88 18.24 12.53
CA ASP A 82 5.73 17.08 12.79
C ASP A 82 6.38 16.56 11.50
N LEU A 83 7.37 15.68 11.66
CA LEU A 83 8.13 15.15 10.52
C LEU A 83 7.31 14.21 9.63
N GLU A 84 6.46 13.36 10.20
CA GLU A 84 5.65 12.40 9.45
C GLU A 84 4.66 13.15 8.54
N SER A 85 3.89 14.08 9.13
CA SER A 85 2.94 14.94 8.43
C SER A 85 3.63 15.78 7.36
N THR A 86 4.83 16.31 7.63
CA THR A 86 5.61 17.03 6.62
C THR A 86 5.99 16.15 5.43
N ILE A 87 6.30 14.89 5.67
CA ILE A 87 6.67 13.94 4.62
C ILE A 87 5.44 13.55 3.80
N ASP A 88 4.31 13.28 4.45
CA ASP A 88 3.03 13.06 3.76
C ASP A 88 2.67 14.27 2.90
N ALA A 89 2.85 15.50 3.41
CA ALA A 89 2.62 16.71 2.64
C ALA A 89 3.47 16.76 1.36
N VAL A 90 4.75 16.38 1.42
CA VAL A 90 5.62 16.32 0.23
C VAL A 90 5.05 15.36 -0.82
N TYR A 91 4.61 14.17 -0.43
CA TYR A 91 3.96 13.22 -1.34
C TYR A 91 2.70 13.81 -1.97
N GLY A 92 1.82 14.40 -1.16
CA GLY A 92 0.59 15.03 -1.66
C GLY A 92 0.87 16.17 -2.63
N LEU A 93 1.87 17.02 -2.36
CA LEU A 93 2.28 18.09 -3.25
C LEU A 93 2.82 17.55 -4.59
N VAL A 94 3.56 16.44 -4.59
CA VAL A 94 3.96 15.76 -5.83
C VAL A 94 2.74 15.32 -6.65
N PHE A 95 1.73 14.74 -5.99
CA PHE A 95 0.49 14.34 -6.67
C PHE A 95 -0.33 15.54 -7.19
N LEU A 96 -0.05 16.75 -6.72
CA LEU A 96 -0.62 18.02 -7.22
C LEU A 96 0.30 18.73 -8.22
N ASP A 97 1.24 17.99 -8.82
CA ASP A 97 2.21 18.47 -9.82
C ASP A 97 3.12 19.61 -9.32
N VAL A 98 3.32 19.73 -8.00
CA VAL A 98 4.34 20.62 -7.43
C VAL A 98 5.71 20.04 -7.72
N ASN A 99 6.47 20.73 -8.55
CA ASN A 99 7.81 20.29 -8.96
C ASN A 99 8.92 20.86 -8.06
N GLN A 100 10.16 20.39 -8.27
CA GLN A 100 11.35 20.80 -7.52
C GLN A 100 11.54 22.32 -7.45
N SER A 101 11.26 23.07 -8.52
CA SER A 101 11.41 24.52 -8.50
C SER A 101 10.37 25.20 -7.59
N GLN A 102 9.16 24.64 -7.52
CA GLN A 102 8.07 25.15 -6.71
C GLN A 102 8.21 24.76 -5.23
N PHE A 103 8.81 23.61 -4.91
CA PHE A 103 9.10 23.19 -3.52
C PHE A 103 9.92 24.24 -2.74
N SER A 104 10.75 25.03 -3.42
CA SER A 104 11.49 26.11 -2.78
C SER A 104 10.59 27.16 -2.11
N ASN A 105 9.40 27.40 -2.65
CA ASN A 105 8.43 28.37 -2.09
C ASN A 105 7.78 27.86 -0.80
N TRP A 106 7.73 26.55 -0.63
CA TRP A 106 7.17 25.89 0.55
C TRP A 106 8.19 25.81 1.70
N LYS A 107 9.46 26.14 1.48
CA LYS A 107 10.52 26.13 2.52
C LYS A 107 10.70 24.80 3.28
N ILE A 108 10.14 23.69 2.80
CA ILE A 108 10.13 22.37 3.46
C ILE A 108 11.53 21.89 3.80
N TYR A 109 12.50 22.17 2.92
CA TYR A 109 13.91 21.84 3.14
C TYR A 109 14.48 22.42 4.44
N GLN A 110 14.03 23.59 4.87
CA GLN A 110 14.49 24.21 6.12
C GLN A 110 14.06 23.38 7.33
N TYR A 111 12.79 22.97 7.36
CA TYR A 111 12.25 22.10 8.40
C TYR A 111 12.93 20.73 8.41
N LEU A 112 13.11 20.11 7.24
CA LEU A 112 13.74 18.79 7.13
C LEU A 112 15.20 18.80 7.61
N ASN A 113 15.96 19.85 7.29
CA ASN A 113 17.33 19.99 7.80
C ASN A 113 17.39 20.14 9.33
N ALA A 114 16.47 20.89 9.92
CA ALA A 114 16.41 21.03 11.37
C ALA A 114 16.03 19.69 12.04
N SER A 115 15.04 19.00 11.47
CA SER A 115 14.54 17.71 11.95
C SER A 115 15.57 16.60 11.81
N SER A 116 16.35 16.57 10.74
CA SER A 116 17.36 15.53 10.51
C SER A 116 18.56 15.61 11.45
N LEU A 117 18.95 16.82 11.85
CA LEU A 117 19.97 16.99 12.88
C LEU A 117 19.47 16.44 14.23
N ASN A 118 18.22 16.69 14.58
CA ASN A 118 17.62 16.13 15.79
C ASN A 118 17.52 14.60 15.71
N LEU A 119 17.06 14.05 14.58
CA LEU A 119 16.97 12.61 14.35
C LEU A 119 18.35 11.93 14.41
N LEU A 120 19.37 12.58 13.88
CA LEU A 120 20.74 12.10 13.97
C LEU A 120 21.25 12.11 15.40
N LEU A 121 20.99 13.18 16.15
CA LEU A 121 21.40 13.28 17.55
C LEU A 121 20.66 12.25 18.42
N THR A 122 19.39 11.96 18.19
CA THR A 122 18.70 10.88 18.92
C THR A 122 19.20 9.50 18.52
N THR A 123 19.67 9.32 17.28
CA THR A 123 20.21 8.06 16.78
C THR A 123 21.65 7.81 17.26
N LEU A 124 22.50 8.85 17.30
CA LEU A 124 23.94 8.73 17.58
C LEU A 124 24.35 9.11 19.00
N ASN A 125 23.56 9.90 19.73
CA ASN A 125 24.02 10.58 20.95
C ASN A 125 23.56 9.92 22.25
N ALA A 126 23.38 8.60 22.25
CA ALA A 126 23.38 7.86 23.50
C ALA A 126 24.35 6.70 23.39
N THR A 127 24.88 6.32 24.54
CA THR A 127 25.52 5.05 24.89
C THR A 127 24.59 3.87 24.59
N ILE A 128 24.14 3.79 23.33
CA ILE A 128 23.15 2.90 22.77
C ILE A 128 23.94 1.67 22.34
N SER A 129 23.76 0.58 23.08
CA SER A 129 24.21 -0.72 22.59
C SER A 129 23.50 -1.03 21.28
N ILE A 130 24.08 -1.88 20.45
CA ILE A 130 23.59 -2.30 19.12
C ILE A 130 22.11 -2.80 19.13
N ASN A 131 21.50 -2.98 20.30
CA ASN A 131 20.10 -3.28 20.53
C ASN A 131 19.14 -2.07 20.60
N GLU A 132 19.60 -0.83 20.37
CA GLU A 132 18.84 0.38 20.74
C GLU A 132 18.46 1.32 19.56
N LEU A 133 18.65 0.90 18.29
CA LEU A 133 17.90 1.50 17.17
C LEU A 133 16.44 1.06 17.28
N THR A 134 15.60 1.91 17.85
CA THR A 134 14.17 1.62 18.02
C THR A 134 13.44 1.58 16.67
N LEU A 135 12.33 0.86 16.60
CA LEU A 135 11.46 0.85 15.41
C LEU A 135 11.04 2.26 14.99
N SER A 136 10.66 3.09 15.96
CA SER A 136 10.27 4.49 15.70
C SER A 136 11.41 5.29 15.05
N ASN A 137 12.66 5.10 15.48
CA ASN A 137 13.80 5.75 14.82
C ASN A 137 13.97 5.26 13.38
N LEU A 138 13.80 3.96 13.12
CA LEU A 138 13.90 3.39 11.77
C LEU A 138 12.78 3.88 10.85
N GLU A 139 11.56 4.00 11.35
CA GLU A 139 10.42 4.57 10.60
C GLU A 139 10.73 6.02 10.18
N LEU A 140 11.17 6.86 11.13
CA LEU A 140 11.55 8.24 10.84
C LEU A 140 12.71 8.34 9.83
N TRP A 141 13.72 7.46 9.93
CA TRP A 141 14.80 7.42 8.95
C TRP A 141 14.32 7.01 7.55
N TYR A 142 13.47 5.98 7.47
CA TYR A 142 12.90 5.55 6.20
C TYR A 142 12.12 6.69 5.54
N ASP A 143 11.23 7.34 6.28
CA ASP A 143 10.41 8.44 5.76
C ASP A 143 11.29 9.63 5.36
N TYR A 144 12.26 10.01 6.21
CA TYR A 144 13.16 11.13 5.93
C TYR A 144 13.98 10.93 4.64
N LEU A 145 14.52 9.73 4.45
CA LEU A 145 15.33 9.42 3.27
C LEU A 145 14.48 9.39 1.99
N ALA A 146 13.28 8.82 2.07
CA ALA A 146 12.35 8.82 0.94
C ALA A 146 11.94 10.25 0.55
N CYS A 147 11.65 11.09 1.55
CA CYS A 147 11.32 12.51 1.35
C CYS A 147 12.48 13.31 0.75
N SER A 148 13.71 13.11 1.27
CA SER A 148 14.91 13.77 0.76
C SER A 148 15.15 13.46 -0.72
N GLY A 149 14.93 12.21 -1.13
CA GLY A 149 15.00 11.77 -2.53
C GLY A 149 14.00 12.51 -3.43
N ILE A 150 12.75 12.68 -2.98
CA ILE A 150 11.72 13.41 -3.74
C ILE A 150 12.09 14.87 -3.94
N LEU A 151 12.58 15.53 -2.88
CA LEU A 151 12.98 16.93 -2.93
C LEU A 151 14.27 17.16 -3.73
N GLY A 152 15.00 16.10 -4.11
CA GLY A 152 16.29 16.21 -4.78
C GLY A 152 17.37 16.80 -3.87
N VAL A 153 17.20 16.63 -2.56
CA VAL A 153 18.08 17.17 -1.55
C VAL A 153 19.00 16.05 -1.07
N VAL A 154 20.30 16.31 -1.06
CA VAL A 154 21.28 15.40 -0.43
C VAL A 154 21.47 15.85 1.02
N PRO A 155 20.96 15.09 1.99
CA PRO A 155 21.10 15.46 3.38
C PRO A 155 22.54 15.27 3.87
N THR A 156 23.06 16.25 4.62
CA THR A 156 24.42 16.23 5.14
C THR A 156 24.45 15.57 6.52
N PHE A 157 24.60 14.24 6.56
CA PHE A 157 24.75 13.47 7.80
C PHE A 157 25.74 12.30 7.59
N PRO A 158 26.28 11.69 8.67
CA PRO A 158 27.21 10.57 8.61
C PRO A 158 26.50 9.30 8.11
N ILE A 159 26.31 9.22 6.79
CA ILE A 159 25.53 8.17 6.10
C ILE A 159 26.15 6.79 6.27
N PHE A 160 27.49 6.71 6.34
CA PHE A 160 28.20 5.45 6.48
C PHE A 160 27.97 4.83 7.86
N GLU A 161 27.96 5.66 8.90
CA GLU A 161 27.68 5.26 10.27
C GLU A 161 26.25 4.74 10.40
N LEU A 162 25.27 5.41 9.78
CA LEU A 162 23.88 4.92 9.73
C LEU A 162 23.78 3.57 9.02
N ILE A 163 24.44 3.41 7.87
CA ILE A 163 24.48 2.15 7.11
C ILE A 163 25.05 1.02 7.97
N ASP A 164 26.17 1.27 8.66
CA ASP A 164 26.82 0.27 9.51
C ASP A 164 25.92 -0.15 10.68
N GLU A 165 25.23 0.80 11.33
CA GLU A 165 24.29 0.47 12.40
C GLU A 165 23.08 -0.32 11.90
N ILE A 166 22.50 0.04 10.75
CA ILE A 166 21.38 -0.69 10.16
C ILE A 166 21.79 -2.11 9.77
N LYS A 167 23.00 -2.30 9.22
CA LYS A 167 23.52 -3.63 8.88
C LYS A 167 23.68 -4.53 10.11
N LYS A 168 24.00 -3.98 11.28
CA LYS A 168 24.11 -4.75 12.54
C LYS A 168 22.77 -5.29 13.05
N LEU A 169 21.63 -4.79 12.56
CA LEU A 169 20.31 -5.33 12.89
C LEU A 169 20.11 -6.76 12.37
N GLN A 170 20.89 -7.19 11.38
CA GLN A 170 20.90 -8.57 10.91
C GLN A 170 21.88 -9.40 11.75
N TYR A 171 21.35 -10.39 12.48
CA TYR A 171 22.18 -11.34 13.22
C TYR A 171 22.96 -12.27 12.28
N ALA A 172 24.00 -12.93 12.78
CA ALA A 172 24.87 -13.80 11.99
C ALA A 172 24.15 -15.01 11.35
N ASN A 173 23.05 -15.48 11.94
CA ASN A 173 22.18 -16.52 11.36
C ASN A 173 21.19 -15.95 10.33
N GLY A 174 21.23 -14.64 10.07
CA GLY A 174 20.40 -13.92 9.14
C GLY A 174 19.03 -13.47 9.64
N SER A 175 18.68 -13.79 10.88
CA SER A 175 17.44 -13.32 11.49
C SER A 175 17.55 -11.88 11.99
N TYR A 176 16.41 -11.29 12.31
CA TYR A 176 16.28 -9.96 12.91
C TYR A 176 15.54 -10.06 14.24
N PHE A 177 15.51 -8.96 14.99
CA PHE A 177 14.71 -8.88 16.22
C PHE A 177 13.21 -9.08 15.97
N SER A 178 12.68 -8.47 14.90
CA SER A 178 11.31 -8.67 14.43
C SER A 178 11.23 -8.53 12.91
N LEU A 179 10.08 -8.87 12.33
CA LEU A 179 9.82 -8.62 10.91
C LEU A 179 9.92 -7.13 10.59
N ASP A 180 9.36 -6.23 11.40
CA ASP A 180 9.45 -4.78 11.15
C ASP A 180 10.90 -4.28 11.07
N HIS A 181 11.79 -4.77 11.94
CA HIS A 181 13.22 -4.44 11.84
C HIS A 181 13.82 -4.93 10.52
N ALA A 182 13.48 -6.14 10.09
CA ALA A 182 13.93 -6.67 8.81
C ALA A 182 13.41 -5.83 7.64
N LEU A 183 12.12 -5.50 7.63
CA LEU A 183 11.49 -4.76 6.54
C LEU A 183 12.02 -3.32 6.44
N LEU A 184 12.10 -2.61 7.56
CA LEU A 184 12.62 -1.24 7.60
C LEU A 184 14.11 -1.19 7.26
N SER A 185 14.94 -2.07 7.85
CA SER A 185 16.38 -2.10 7.54
C SER A 185 16.64 -2.37 6.07
N VAL A 186 15.96 -3.35 5.46
CA VAL A 186 16.08 -3.66 4.03
C VAL A 186 15.65 -2.48 3.17
N ASN A 187 14.52 -1.86 3.48
CA ASN A 187 14.02 -0.73 2.69
C ASN A 187 14.94 0.49 2.79
N ILE A 188 15.43 0.82 3.98
CA ILE A 188 16.38 1.92 4.18
C ILE A 188 17.68 1.65 3.42
N LEU A 189 18.27 0.46 3.58
CA LEU A 189 19.48 0.10 2.84
C LEU A 189 19.26 0.20 1.33
N ASN A 190 18.12 -0.26 0.82
CA ASN A 190 17.78 -0.14 -0.59
C ASN A 190 17.69 1.32 -1.08
N ILE A 191 17.07 2.22 -0.30
CA ILE A 191 17.06 3.67 -0.62
C ILE A 191 18.49 4.23 -0.68
N LEU A 192 19.37 3.77 0.21
CA LEU A 192 20.77 4.17 0.28
C LEU A 192 21.66 3.47 -0.78
N GLY A 193 21.11 2.59 -1.61
CA GLY A 193 21.86 1.82 -2.61
C GLY A 193 22.71 0.68 -2.02
N GLU A 194 22.43 0.29 -0.79
CA GLU A 194 23.13 -0.71 -0.01
C GLU A 194 22.32 -2.01 0.13
N LYS A 195 22.99 -3.06 0.63
CA LYS A 195 22.37 -4.37 0.88
C LYS A 195 22.54 -4.79 2.34
N PRO A 196 21.66 -5.66 2.87
CA PRO A 196 21.92 -6.33 4.16
C PRO A 196 23.23 -7.12 4.12
N VAL A 197 23.75 -7.45 5.31
CA VAL A 197 24.99 -8.23 5.49
C VAL A 197 24.94 -9.53 4.67
N ASP A 198 23.82 -10.24 4.73
CA ASP A 198 23.52 -11.39 3.88
C ASP A 198 22.11 -11.23 3.28
N SER A 199 22.07 -10.87 1.99
CA SER A 199 20.82 -10.65 1.27
C SER A 199 19.98 -11.92 1.10
N ASP A 200 20.61 -13.09 0.97
CA ASP A 200 19.88 -14.34 0.79
C ASP A 200 19.24 -14.80 2.10
N LEU A 201 19.93 -14.62 3.22
CA LEU A 201 19.35 -14.91 4.52
C LEU A 201 18.27 -13.89 4.91
N ALA A 202 18.46 -12.60 4.60
CA ALA A 202 17.43 -11.57 4.83
C ALA A 202 16.14 -11.90 4.05
N LYS A 203 16.28 -12.25 2.76
CA LYS A 203 15.17 -12.72 1.94
C LYS A 203 14.50 -13.95 2.56
N LYS A 204 15.27 -14.97 2.96
CA LYS A 204 14.71 -16.18 3.62
C LYS A 204 13.96 -15.85 4.90
N TYR A 205 14.48 -14.94 5.72
CA TYR A 205 13.82 -14.50 6.95
C TYR A 205 12.46 -13.85 6.66
N ILE A 206 12.40 -12.87 5.75
CA ILE A 206 11.13 -12.23 5.35
C ILE A 206 10.16 -13.27 4.80
N LEU A 207 10.63 -14.18 3.95
CA LEU A 207 9.81 -15.26 3.40
C LEU A 207 9.28 -16.26 4.43
N SER A 208 9.93 -16.42 5.59
CA SER A 208 9.45 -17.30 6.66
C SER A 208 8.20 -16.78 7.38
N HIS A 209 7.84 -15.51 7.16
CA HIS A 209 6.60 -14.91 7.67
C HIS A 209 5.41 -15.08 6.72
N ARG A 210 5.60 -15.85 5.64
CA ARG A 210 4.55 -16.15 4.68
C ARG A 210 3.49 -17.06 5.30
N THR A 211 2.23 -16.77 5.01
CA THR A 211 1.06 -17.53 5.42
C THR A 211 0.66 -18.56 4.35
N SER A 212 -0.28 -19.45 4.67
CA SER A 212 -0.68 -20.55 3.76
C SER A 212 -1.38 -20.08 2.48
N ASP A 213 -1.92 -18.87 2.47
CA ASP A 213 -2.50 -18.19 1.30
C ASP A 213 -1.46 -17.37 0.51
N GLY A 214 -0.18 -17.42 0.91
CA GLY A 214 0.91 -16.71 0.28
C GLY A 214 1.13 -15.28 0.77
N ALA A 215 0.19 -14.72 1.54
CA ALA A 215 0.31 -13.39 2.14
C ALA A 215 1.36 -13.38 3.27
N PHE A 216 1.43 -12.30 4.06
CA PHE A 216 2.40 -12.18 5.15
C PHE A 216 1.73 -11.77 6.46
N SER A 217 2.42 -12.12 7.56
CA SER A 217 2.02 -11.82 8.94
C SER A 217 3.17 -11.20 9.73
N ASP A 218 2.86 -10.49 10.82
CA ASP A 218 3.86 -9.97 11.76
C ASP A 218 4.70 -11.09 12.39
N LYS A 219 4.10 -12.27 12.55
CA LYS A 219 4.69 -13.44 13.20
C LYS A 219 4.77 -14.61 12.24
N GLN A 220 5.76 -15.48 12.47
CA GLN A 220 5.82 -16.76 11.79
C GLN A 220 4.58 -17.59 12.14
N ASN A 221 3.91 -18.12 11.12
CA ASN A 221 2.63 -18.84 11.24
C ASN A 221 1.48 -18.00 11.84
N GLY A 222 1.56 -16.67 11.78
CA GLY A 222 0.47 -15.79 12.17
C GLY A 222 -0.64 -15.73 11.11
N SER A 223 -1.60 -14.84 11.35
CA SER A 223 -2.69 -14.58 10.38
C SER A 223 -2.24 -13.56 9.34
N SER A 224 -2.73 -13.73 8.11
CA SER A 224 -2.47 -12.82 6.99
C SER A 224 -2.89 -11.39 7.34
N SER A 225 -2.11 -10.41 6.88
CA SER A 225 -2.39 -8.97 7.02
C SER A 225 -2.06 -8.25 5.73
N MET A 226 -2.89 -7.30 5.33
CA MET A 226 -2.60 -6.47 4.16
C MET A 226 -1.36 -5.61 4.38
N GLU A 227 -1.25 -4.96 5.53
CA GLU A 227 -0.09 -4.12 5.85
C GLU A 227 1.23 -4.91 5.78
N TYR A 228 1.32 -6.06 6.44
CA TYR A 228 2.54 -6.88 6.41
C TYR A 228 2.81 -7.48 5.03
N THR A 229 1.75 -7.80 4.27
CA THR A 229 1.89 -8.23 2.88
C THR A 229 2.50 -7.13 2.03
N ARG A 230 1.98 -5.89 2.11
CA ARG A 230 2.53 -4.74 1.41
C ARG A 230 3.99 -4.48 1.81
N LYS A 231 4.27 -4.36 3.11
CA LYS A 231 5.62 -4.05 3.61
C LYS A 231 6.63 -5.14 3.20
N SER A 232 6.23 -6.41 3.28
CA SER A 232 7.07 -7.55 2.90
C SER A 232 7.33 -7.60 1.40
N LEU A 233 6.31 -7.43 0.57
CA LEU A 233 6.50 -7.37 -0.88
C LEU A 233 7.39 -6.20 -1.27
N ASN A 234 7.21 -5.02 -0.66
CA ASN A 234 8.07 -3.87 -0.92
C ASN A 234 9.56 -4.20 -0.67
N ALA A 235 9.87 -4.81 0.47
CA ALA A 235 11.24 -5.21 0.80
C ALA A 235 11.78 -6.30 -0.15
N LEU A 236 10.93 -7.28 -0.53
CA LEU A 236 11.34 -8.38 -1.41
C LEU A 236 11.68 -7.94 -2.83
N ARG A 237 11.15 -6.80 -3.31
CA ARG A 237 11.50 -6.23 -4.63
C ARG A 237 13.00 -5.93 -4.76
N SER A 238 13.68 -5.67 -3.65
CA SER A 238 15.12 -5.43 -3.59
C SER A 238 15.95 -6.70 -3.83
N PHE A 239 15.32 -7.88 -3.69
CA PHE A 239 16.00 -9.18 -3.81
C PHE A 239 15.55 -10.01 -5.00
N MET A 240 14.34 -9.79 -5.52
CA MET A 240 13.77 -10.62 -6.56
C MET A 240 12.72 -9.90 -7.40
N ASN A 241 12.45 -10.46 -8.58
CA ASN A 241 11.30 -10.08 -9.39
C ASN A 241 10.03 -10.70 -8.81
N LEU A 242 9.12 -9.89 -8.25
CA LEU A 242 7.90 -10.39 -7.62
C LEU A 242 6.96 -11.12 -8.59
N ASN A 243 7.08 -10.91 -9.90
CA ASN A 243 6.31 -11.65 -10.89
C ASN A 243 6.63 -13.15 -10.92
N THR A 244 7.74 -13.58 -10.31
CA THR A 244 8.14 -14.99 -10.22
C THR A 244 7.82 -15.59 -8.85
N LEU A 245 7.00 -14.93 -8.02
CA LEU A 245 6.51 -15.52 -6.78
C LEU A 245 5.48 -16.61 -7.08
N ASP A 246 5.74 -17.82 -6.60
CA ASP A 246 4.85 -18.98 -6.80
C ASP A 246 3.42 -18.69 -6.32
N ASP A 247 3.28 -17.95 -5.22
CA ASP A 247 1.99 -17.65 -4.59
C ASP A 247 1.35 -16.35 -5.09
N LYS A 248 1.89 -15.71 -6.14
CA LYS A 248 1.42 -14.42 -6.66
C LYS A 248 -0.10 -14.39 -6.86
N SER A 249 -0.67 -15.38 -7.56
CA SER A 249 -2.12 -15.43 -7.80
C SER A 249 -2.94 -15.66 -6.53
N SER A 250 -2.40 -16.37 -5.55
CA SER A 250 -3.05 -16.57 -4.25
C SER A 250 -3.12 -15.25 -3.46
N ILE A 251 -2.03 -14.48 -3.47
CA ILE A 251 -1.98 -13.14 -2.85
C ILE A 251 -2.98 -12.21 -3.55
N SER A 252 -2.99 -12.13 -4.88
CA SER A 252 -3.94 -11.27 -5.61
C SER A 252 -5.39 -11.61 -5.25
N ARG A 253 -5.75 -12.90 -5.24
CA ARG A 253 -7.10 -13.36 -4.86
C ARG A 253 -7.43 -13.00 -3.41
N PHE A 254 -6.46 -13.16 -2.51
CA PHE A 254 -6.62 -12.74 -1.12
C PHE A 254 -6.95 -11.24 -1.00
N ILE A 255 -6.31 -10.37 -1.80
CA ILE A 255 -6.63 -8.94 -1.85
C ILE A 255 -8.01 -8.68 -2.45
N PHE A 256 -8.36 -9.31 -3.57
CA PHE A 256 -9.69 -9.13 -4.19
C PHE A 256 -10.84 -9.57 -3.27
N ASN A 257 -10.59 -10.52 -2.36
CA ASN A 257 -11.57 -10.95 -1.36
C ASN A 257 -11.79 -9.91 -0.24
N GLN A 258 -10.93 -8.90 -0.09
CA GLN A 258 -11.12 -7.83 0.89
C GLN A 258 -12.00 -6.68 0.36
N GLN A 259 -12.39 -6.73 -0.92
CA GLN A 259 -13.23 -5.70 -1.50
C GLN A 259 -14.71 -6.02 -1.27
N SER A 260 -15.40 -5.10 -0.60
CA SER A 260 -16.87 -5.14 -0.51
C SER A 260 -17.50 -4.71 -1.84
N SER A 261 -18.71 -5.20 -2.15
CA SER A 261 -19.39 -4.83 -3.40
C SER A 261 -19.60 -3.32 -3.47
N ARG A 262 -19.15 -2.70 -4.57
CA ARG A 262 -19.25 -1.25 -4.80
C ARG A 262 -18.53 -0.38 -3.77
N SER A 263 -17.40 -0.84 -3.23
CA SER A 263 -16.60 -0.08 -2.26
C SER A 263 -15.09 -0.26 -2.45
N GLY A 264 -14.32 0.32 -1.54
CA GLY A 264 -12.88 0.09 -1.36
C GLY A 264 -12.57 -1.26 -0.73
N LEU A 265 -11.38 -1.39 -0.13
CA LEU A 265 -10.92 -2.60 0.55
C LEU A 265 -10.90 -2.42 2.08
N SER A 266 -11.23 -3.47 2.82
CA SER A 266 -11.04 -3.56 4.27
C SER A 266 -9.72 -4.25 4.62
N GLU A 267 -9.25 -4.09 5.85
CA GLU A 267 -8.17 -4.95 6.37
C GLU A 267 -8.69 -6.37 6.65
N VAL A 268 -7.79 -7.34 6.74
CA VAL A 268 -8.14 -8.74 6.99
C VAL A 268 -8.95 -8.89 8.27
N ASN A 269 -10.07 -9.61 8.16
CA ASN A 269 -11.04 -9.84 9.24
C ASN A 269 -11.68 -8.57 9.81
N GLN A 270 -11.58 -7.44 9.10
CA GLN A 270 -12.29 -6.22 9.43
C GLN A 270 -13.40 -5.96 8.42
N ILE A 271 -14.50 -5.39 8.92
CA ILE A 271 -15.65 -5.01 8.09
C ILE A 271 -15.45 -3.59 7.53
N ASP A 272 -14.74 -2.76 8.29
CA ASP A 272 -14.57 -1.35 7.96
C ASP A 272 -13.68 -1.18 6.72
N VAL A 273 -14.23 -0.48 5.73
CA VAL A 273 -13.52 -0.11 4.51
C VAL A 273 -12.85 1.24 4.76
N THR A 274 -11.54 1.32 4.52
CA THR A 274 -10.78 2.55 4.76
C THR A 274 -9.91 2.93 3.56
N ILE A 275 -9.57 4.21 3.45
CA ILE A 275 -8.59 4.68 2.45
C ILE A 275 -7.24 4.00 2.66
N LYS A 276 -6.78 3.86 3.91
CA LYS A 276 -5.50 3.18 4.20
C LYS A 276 -5.49 1.75 3.66
N SER A 277 -6.47 0.93 4.02
CA SER A 277 -6.56 -0.46 3.56
C SER A 277 -6.73 -0.54 2.04
N THR A 278 -7.51 0.37 1.46
CA THR A 278 -7.65 0.49 0.01
C THR A 278 -6.30 0.74 -0.67
N LEU A 279 -5.52 1.71 -0.18
CA LEU A 279 -4.17 1.97 -0.69
C LEU A 279 -3.24 0.78 -0.51
N ASP A 280 -3.25 0.13 0.67
CA ASP A 280 -2.44 -1.04 0.95
C ASP A 280 -2.69 -2.15 -0.08
N GLY A 281 -3.96 -2.40 -0.42
CA GLY A 281 -4.36 -3.38 -1.44
C GLY A 281 -3.92 -3.00 -2.85
N LEU A 282 -4.12 -1.74 -3.25
CA LEU A 282 -3.68 -1.24 -4.55
C LEU A 282 -2.17 -1.33 -4.72
N LEU A 283 -1.39 -1.03 -3.68
CA LEU A 283 0.06 -1.17 -3.70
C LEU A 283 0.49 -2.63 -3.84
N ILE A 284 -0.16 -3.55 -3.14
CA ILE A 284 0.10 -4.99 -3.30
C ILE A 284 -0.15 -5.44 -4.74
N LEU A 285 -1.31 -5.10 -5.30
CA LEU A 285 -1.63 -5.42 -6.70
C LEU A 285 -0.66 -4.77 -7.68
N SER A 286 -0.23 -3.53 -7.41
CA SER A 286 0.79 -2.83 -8.20
C SER A 286 2.12 -3.57 -8.18
N TYR A 287 2.60 -3.97 -6.99
CA TYR A 287 3.85 -4.70 -6.81
C TYR A 287 3.85 -6.05 -7.52
N LEU A 288 2.68 -6.70 -7.57
CA LEU A 288 2.49 -7.97 -8.27
C LEU A 288 2.17 -7.81 -9.75
N ASN A 289 2.00 -6.59 -10.27
CA ASN A 289 1.57 -6.31 -11.64
C ASN A 289 0.20 -6.96 -11.97
N GLU A 290 -0.78 -6.74 -11.09
CA GLU A 290 -2.12 -7.33 -11.12
C GLU A 290 -3.23 -6.26 -10.99
N LEU A 291 -2.88 -4.98 -11.15
CA LEU A 291 -3.85 -3.88 -11.11
C LEU A 291 -4.91 -3.97 -12.22
N ASP A 292 -4.52 -4.42 -13.42
CA ASP A 292 -5.44 -4.50 -14.57
C ASP A 292 -6.61 -5.46 -14.32
N GLU A 293 -6.48 -6.42 -13.41
CA GLU A 293 -7.57 -7.33 -13.02
C GLU A 293 -8.72 -6.60 -12.30
N LEU A 294 -8.50 -5.39 -11.76
CA LEU A 294 -9.58 -4.56 -11.21
C LEU A 294 -10.56 -4.06 -12.29
N ARG A 295 -10.13 -4.05 -13.55
CA ARG A 295 -10.95 -3.64 -14.71
C ARG A 295 -11.72 -4.80 -15.32
N SER A 296 -11.39 -6.04 -14.95
CA SER A 296 -12.16 -7.20 -15.34
C SER A 296 -13.58 -7.01 -14.79
N PRO A 297 -14.63 -7.00 -15.63
CA PRO A 297 -15.99 -6.87 -15.14
C PRO A 297 -16.25 -8.00 -14.15
N ASP A 298 -16.83 -7.69 -12.99
CA ASP A 298 -17.22 -8.71 -12.03
C ASP A 298 -18.10 -9.71 -12.79
N VAL A 299 -17.60 -10.92 -12.98
CA VAL A 299 -18.44 -12.03 -13.40
C VAL A 299 -19.35 -12.24 -12.21
N VAL A 300 -20.51 -11.58 -12.22
CA VAL A 300 -21.61 -11.88 -11.32
C VAL A 300 -21.92 -13.35 -11.57
N GLN A 301 -21.32 -14.24 -10.78
CA GLN A 301 -21.92 -15.52 -10.52
C GLN A 301 -23.22 -15.16 -9.80
N GLU A 302 -24.27 -14.95 -10.59
CA GLU A 302 -25.62 -14.98 -10.04
C GLU A 302 -25.69 -16.29 -9.26
N VAL A 303 -25.81 -16.14 -7.94
CA VAL A 303 -26.14 -17.21 -7.02
C VAL A 303 -27.48 -17.75 -7.49
N GLY A 304 -27.44 -18.77 -8.36
CA GLY A 304 -28.60 -19.10 -9.17
C GLY A 304 -28.43 -20.28 -10.12
N PHE A 305 -27.44 -21.17 -9.93
CA PHE A 305 -27.56 -22.52 -10.48
C PHE A 305 -28.04 -23.46 -9.38
N ILE A 306 -29.36 -23.60 -9.32
CA ILE A 306 -29.98 -24.84 -8.88
C ILE A 306 -29.31 -25.95 -9.69
N THR A 307 -28.68 -26.89 -8.99
CA THR A 307 -28.20 -28.13 -9.59
C THR A 307 -29.38 -28.84 -10.26
N PHE A 308 -29.50 -28.77 -11.58
CA PHE A 308 -30.30 -29.73 -12.31
C PHE A 308 -29.45 -30.98 -12.52
N SER A 309 -29.67 -31.98 -11.66
CA SER A 309 -29.20 -33.34 -11.92
C SER A 309 -29.91 -33.83 -13.19
N TRP A 310 -29.18 -33.90 -14.30
CA TRP A 310 -29.65 -34.65 -15.47
C TRP A 310 -29.41 -36.14 -15.22
N ILE A 311 -30.20 -36.73 -14.32
CA ILE A 311 -30.42 -38.18 -14.31
C ILE A 311 -31.93 -38.41 -14.49
N SER A 312 -32.25 -38.90 -15.68
CA SER A 312 -33.45 -39.63 -16.07
C SER A 312 -34.81 -38.93 -15.97
N ILE A 313 -35.22 -38.32 -17.09
CA ILE A 313 -36.53 -38.62 -17.67
C ILE A 313 -36.31 -39.12 -19.10
N ILE A 314 -36.05 -40.42 -19.18
CA ILE A 314 -36.49 -41.22 -20.32
C ILE A 314 -38.00 -41.33 -20.15
N THR A 315 -38.77 -40.69 -21.03
CA THR A 315 -40.13 -41.17 -21.35
C THR A 315 -40.34 -41.15 -22.86
N PRO A 316 -41.09 -42.14 -23.38
CA PRO A 316 -40.91 -42.67 -24.73
C PRO A 316 -41.69 -41.86 -25.76
N ILE A 317 -41.02 -40.99 -26.53
CA ILE A 317 -41.63 -40.34 -27.71
C ILE A 317 -40.75 -40.47 -28.97
N PHE A 318 -39.77 -41.39 -28.97
CA PHE A 318 -38.97 -41.71 -30.16
C PHE A 318 -39.42 -42.98 -30.91
N LEU A 319 -40.62 -43.50 -30.64
CA LEU A 319 -41.22 -44.61 -31.38
C LEU A 319 -42.36 -44.21 -32.35
N SER A 320 -42.81 -42.95 -32.35
CA SER A 320 -43.88 -42.50 -33.28
C SER A 320 -43.36 -41.84 -34.56
N VAL A 321 -42.08 -41.45 -34.61
CA VAL A 321 -41.48 -40.80 -35.79
C VAL A 321 -40.76 -41.79 -36.71
N LEU A 322 -40.33 -42.95 -36.21
CA LEU A 322 -39.70 -44.02 -37.01
C LEU A 322 -40.69 -45.02 -37.63
N TRP A 323 -41.97 -45.00 -37.25
CA TRP A 323 -43.01 -45.83 -37.87
C TRP A 323 -43.65 -45.19 -39.12
N ARG A 324 -43.56 -43.86 -39.27
CA ARG A 324 -44.15 -43.14 -40.42
C ARG A 324 -43.21 -42.90 -41.61
N LEU A 325 -41.92 -43.25 -41.49
CA LEU A 325 -40.94 -43.10 -42.58
C LEU A 325 -40.46 -44.42 -43.18
N LYS A 326 -40.94 -45.58 -42.69
CA LYS A 326 -40.56 -46.90 -43.21
C LYS A 326 -41.64 -47.63 -44.03
N ASN A 327 -42.89 -47.13 -44.07
CA ASN A 327 -44.00 -47.78 -44.80
C ASN A 327 -44.66 -46.88 -45.88
N ALA A 328 -44.00 -45.78 -46.28
CA ALA A 328 -44.39 -44.96 -47.43
C ALA A 328 -43.39 -45.15 -48.58
N ARG A 329 -43.16 -46.40 -48.98
CA ARG A 329 -42.89 -46.90 -50.34
C ARG A 329 -42.65 -48.41 -50.32
#